data_AF-M0CCW5-F1
#
_entry.id   AF-M0CCW5-F1
#
_cell.length_a   1.000
_cell.length_b   1.000
_cell.length_c   1.000
_cell.angle_alpha   90.00
_cell.angle_beta   90.00
_cell.angle_gamma   90.00
#
_symmetry.space_group_name_H-M   'P 1'
#
loop_
_entity.id
_entity.type
_entity.pdbx_description
1 polymer ?
#
loop_
_entity_poly.entity_id
_entity_poly.type
_entity_poly.pdbx_seq_one_letter_code
_entity_poly.pdbx_strand_id
1 'polypeptide(L)'
;MYGLQFFLAGEPAFWYAPDDDLTSAEVVCHTLALDADSRRVSYAMLLIETEQIDREALTETATWYDMESMISSMCQFIDEDFDTMEGTERGVPLPSAEEYAALKDQYGVA
;
A
#
# COMPACT_ATOMS: atom_id res chain seq x y z
N MET A 1 -27.74 5.05 -13.15
CA MET A 1 -28.10 6.43 -13.53
C MET A 1 -29.19 6.91 -12.56
N TYR A 2 -28.87 7.79 -11.60
CA TYR A 2 -29.82 8.33 -10.61
C TYR A 2 -30.06 9.82 -10.91
N GLY A 3 -31.25 10.15 -11.42
CA GLY A 3 -31.61 11.48 -11.90
C GLY A 3 -31.83 12.50 -10.77
N LEU A 4 -30.75 13.10 -10.27
CA LEU A 4 -30.80 14.25 -9.37
C LEU A 4 -30.16 15.46 -10.04
N GLN A 5 -30.92 16.57 -10.14
CA GLN A 5 -30.50 17.80 -10.79
C GLN A 5 -30.07 18.83 -9.72
N PHE A 6 -28.77 19.05 -9.58
CA PHE A 6 -28.23 20.08 -8.69
C PHE A 6 -28.05 21.40 -9.47
N PHE A 7 -28.71 22.46 -9.00
CA PHE A 7 -28.51 23.82 -9.52
C PHE A 7 -27.35 24.47 -8.78
N LEU A 8 -26.13 24.33 -9.31
CA LEU A 8 -24.96 25.09 -8.86
C LEU A 8 -24.92 26.42 -9.63
N ALA A 9 -24.86 27.56 -8.91
CA ALA A 9 -24.86 28.91 -9.49
C ALA A 9 -23.46 29.38 -9.95
N GLY A 10 -22.63 28.46 -10.46
CA GLY A 10 -21.26 28.72 -10.88
C GLY A 10 -20.81 27.70 -11.93
N GLU A 11 -19.64 27.92 -12.53
CA GLU A 11 -19.02 26.99 -13.48
C GLU A 11 -19.08 25.56 -12.95
N PRO A 12 -19.40 24.56 -13.80
CA PRO A 12 -19.77 23.21 -13.36
C PRO A 12 -18.69 22.65 -12.42
N ALA A 13 -19.13 22.11 -11.29
CA ALA A 13 -18.24 21.33 -10.43
C ALA A 13 -17.65 20.19 -11.28
N PHE A 14 -16.35 20.27 -11.54
CA PHE A 14 -15.63 19.20 -12.22
C PHE A 14 -15.64 17.96 -11.33
N TRP A 15 -16.14 16.86 -11.89
CA TRP A 15 -15.98 15.54 -11.31
C TRP A 15 -14.59 15.05 -11.66
N TYR A 16 -13.72 14.86 -10.66
CA TYR A 16 -12.46 14.14 -10.86
C TYR A 16 -12.81 12.66 -11.00
N ALA A 17 -12.84 12.18 -12.23
CA ALA A 17 -12.65 10.77 -12.53
C ALA A 17 -11.67 10.69 -13.70
N PRO A 18 -10.52 10.03 -13.55
CA PRO A 18 -10.12 9.06 -14.55
C PRO A 18 -10.94 7.78 -14.31
N ASP A 19 -11.41 7.20 -15.41
CA ASP A 19 -12.15 5.92 -15.52
C ASP A 19 -11.25 4.69 -15.20
N ASP A 20 -10.10 4.90 -14.57
CA ASP A 20 -9.12 3.87 -14.22
C ASP A 20 -9.23 3.60 -12.71
N ASP A 21 -9.72 2.41 -12.37
CA ASP A 21 -9.62 1.90 -11.01
C ASP A 21 -8.13 1.72 -10.67
N LEU A 22 -7.64 2.51 -9.72
CA LEU A 22 -6.32 2.30 -9.14
C LEU A 22 -6.23 0.89 -8.59
N THR A 23 -5.27 0.13 -9.09
CA THR A 23 -4.98 -1.20 -8.56
C THR A 23 -4.44 -1.08 -7.14
N SER A 24 -4.67 -2.10 -6.31
CA SER A 24 -4.14 -2.14 -4.94
C SER A 24 -2.62 -1.96 -4.91
N ALA A 25 -1.91 -2.45 -5.94
CA ALA A 25 -0.47 -2.25 -6.12
C ALA A 25 -0.08 -0.78 -6.30
N GLU A 26 -0.83 -0.02 -7.11
CA GLU A 26 -0.63 1.42 -7.29
C GLU A 26 -0.93 2.20 -6.01
N VAL A 27 -1.97 1.81 -5.27
CA VAL A 27 -2.30 2.44 -3.98
C VAL A 27 -1.16 2.25 -2.97
N VAL A 28 -0.58 1.05 -2.91
CA VAL A 28 0.61 0.76 -2.07
C VAL A 28 1.79 1.63 -2.50
N CYS A 29 2.12 1.64 -3.79
CA CYS A 29 3.27 2.38 -4.30
C CYS A 29 3.12 3.89 -4.10
N HIS A 30 1.94 4.44 -4.35
CA HIS A 30 1.64 5.84 -4.10
C HIS A 30 1.73 6.23 -2.63
N THR A 31 1.23 5.38 -1.73
CA THR A 31 1.25 5.65 -0.28
C THR A 31 2.68 5.73 0.23
N LEU A 32 3.57 4.86 -0.26
CA LEU A 32 4.98 4.80 0.12
C LEU A 32 5.82 5.90 -0.56
N ALA A 33 5.53 6.24 -1.82
CA ALA A 33 6.22 7.30 -2.54
C ALA A 33 5.98 8.69 -1.93
N LEU A 34 4.82 8.91 -1.29
CA LEU A 34 4.51 10.16 -0.62
C LEU A 34 5.34 10.36 0.66
N ASP A 35 5.41 9.33 1.51
CA ASP A 35 6.17 9.35 2.76
C ASP A 35 6.22 7.94 3.35
N ALA A 36 7.39 7.32 3.44
CA ALA A 36 7.57 5.97 3.96
C ALA A 36 7.75 5.95 5.49
N ASP A 37 6.84 6.60 6.23
CA ASP A 37 6.74 6.53 7.70
C ASP A 37 6.36 5.12 8.16
N SER A 38 6.73 4.74 9.38
CA SER A 38 6.45 3.41 9.94
C SER A 38 4.96 3.03 9.85
N ARG A 39 4.04 3.98 10.06
CA ARG A 39 2.60 3.70 9.96
C ARG A 39 2.17 3.38 8.54
N ARG A 40 2.65 4.14 7.55
CA ARG A 40 2.28 3.92 6.14
C ARG A 40 2.88 2.63 5.61
N VAL A 41 4.09 2.29 6.03
CA VAL A 41 4.72 1.00 5.77
C VAL A 41 3.87 -0.13 6.34
N SER A 42 3.43 -0.04 7.61
CA SER A 42 2.55 -1.04 8.22
C SER A 42 1.21 -1.19 7.49
N TYR A 43 0.56 -0.09 7.11
CA TYR A 43 -0.70 -0.17 6.35
C TYR A 43 -0.52 -0.75 4.96
N ALA A 44 0.57 -0.42 4.27
CA ALA A 44 0.90 -0.99 2.98
C ALA A 44 1.12 -2.51 3.07
N MET A 45 1.84 -2.99 4.10
CA MET A 45 2.00 -4.43 4.34
C MET A 45 0.67 -5.14 4.57
N LEU A 46 -0.19 -4.57 5.42
CA LEU A 46 -1.53 -5.14 5.67
C LEU A 46 -2.35 -5.21 4.38
N LEU A 47 -2.26 -4.18 3.53
CA LEU A 47 -2.99 -4.13 2.26
C LEU A 47 -2.48 -5.20 1.28
N ILE A 48 -1.17 -5.41 1.21
CA ILE A 48 -0.56 -6.47 0.38
C ILE A 48 -1.10 -7.85 0.78
N GLU A 49 -1.13 -8.12 2.08
CA GLU A 49 -1.58 -9.41 2.61
C GLU A 49 -3.10 -9.61 2.50
N THR A 50 -3.89 -8.58 2.81
CA THR A 50 -5.36 -8.64 2.80
C THR A 50 -5.91 -8.82 1.39
N GLU A 51 -5.38 -8.05 0.43
CA GLU A 51 -5.82 -8.11 -0.96
C GLU A 51 -5.11 -9.20 -1.76
N GLN A 52 -4.18 -9.94 -1.12
CA GLN A 52 -3.32 -10.95 -1.75
C GLN A 52 -2.73 -10.42 -3.06
N ILE A 53 -2.15 -9.22 -2.99
CA ILE A 53 -1.64 -8.51 -4.16
C ILE A 53 -0.54 -9.36 -4.80
N ASP A 54 -0.67 -9.59 -6.10
CA ASP A 54 0.33 -10.35 -6.85
C ASP A 54 1.69 -9.64 -6.78
N ARG A 55 2.72 -10.39 -6.36
CA ARG A 55 4.07 -9.86 -6.14
C ARG A 55 4.72 -9.40 -7.44
N GLU A 56 4.45 -10.06 -8.56
CA GLU A 56 4.97 -9.66 -9.87
C GLU A 56 4.38 -8.30 -10.25
N ALA A 57 3.05 -8.17 -10.15
CA ALA A 57 2.36 -6.90 -10.42
C ALA A 57 2.82 -5.76 -9.49
N LEU A 58 3.02 -6.05 -8.20
CA LEU A 58 3.51 -5.07 -7.23
C LEU A 58 4.95 -4.64 -7.54
N THR A 59 5.82 -5.57 -7.93
CA THR A 59 7.22 -5.28 -8.27
C THR A 59 7.30 -4.48 -9.57
N GLU A 60 6.54 -4.86 -10.60
CA GLU A 60 6.44 -4.09 -11.86
C GLU A 60 5.96 -2.67 -11.59
N THR A 61 4.95 -2.51 -10.74
CA THR A 61 4.45 -1.18 -10.35
C THR A 61 5.54 -0.40 -9.60
N ALA A 62 6.24 -1.03 -8.65
CA ALA A 62 7.30 -0.41 -7.86
C ALA A 62 8.49 0.09 -8.68
N THR A 63 8.81 -0.57 -9.80
CA THR A 63 9.86 -0.12 -10.73
C THR A 63 9.54 1.27 -11.31
N TRP A 64 8.27 1.59 -11.56
CA TRP A 64 7.87 2.93 -12.02
C TRP A 64 8.13 4.03 -10.98
N TYR A 65 8.19 3.66 -9.70
CA TYR A 65 8.40 4.55 -8.56
C TYR A 65 9.82 4.46 -7.98
N ASP A 66 10.75 3.72 -8.61
CA ASP A 66 12.13 3.49 -8.14
C ASP A 66 12.22 2.91 -6.71
N MET A 67 11.22 2.13 -6.30
CA MET A 67 11.07 1.59 -4.94
C MET A 67 11.02 0.05 -4.89
N GLU A 68 11.56 -0.60 -5.92
CA GLU A 68 11.62 -2.05 -6.06
C GLU A 68 12.31 -2.72 -4.84
N SER A 69 13.40 -2.14 -4.34
CA SER A 69 14.14 -2.67 -3.18
C SER A 69 13.33 -2.62 -1.88
N MET A 70 12.55 -1.57 -1.68
CA MET A 70 11.65 -1.41 -0.54
C MET A 70 10.52 -2.43 -0.59
N ILE A 71 9.85 -2.54 -1.74
CA ILE A 71 8.76 -3.52 -1.94
C ILE A 71 9.25 -4.95 -1.82
N SER A 72 10.42 -5.27 -2.37
CA SER A 72 11.02 -6.59 -2.25
C SER A 72 11.30 -6.94 -0.79
N SER A 73 11.82 -5.98 -0.02
CA SER A 73 12.04 -6.14 1.43
C SER A 73 10.74 -6.35 2.21
N MET A 74 9.68 -5.64 1.85
CA MET A 74 8.35 -5.80 2.48
C MET A 74 7.71 -7.14 2.13
N CYS A 75 7.77 -7.57 0.87
CA CYS A 75 7.26 -8.88 0.47
C CYS A 75 8.05 -10.01 1.14
N GLN A 76 9.38 -9.87 1.22
CA GLN A 76 10.21 -10.82 1.96
C GLN A 76 9.82 -10.89 3.44
N PHE A 77 9.52 -9.75 4.06
CA PHE A 77 9.03 -9.71 5.46
C PHE A 77 7.66 -10.39 5.65
N ILE A 78 6.81 -10.39 4.63
CA ILE A 78 5.50 -11.07 4.67
C ILE A 78 5.65 -12.57 4.38
N ASP A 79 6.50 -12.94 3.43
CA ASP A 79 6.71 -14.32 2.95
C ASP A 79 7.59 -15.16 3.89
N GLU A 80 8.69 -14.61 4.40
CA GLU A 80 9.49 -15.27 5.43
C GLU A 80 8.81 -15.01 6.77
N ASP A 81 8.25 -16.07 7.35
CA ASP A 81 7.69 -16.08 8.71
C ASP A 81 8.74 -15.57 9.70
N PHE A 82 8.74 -14.24 9.90
CA PHE A 82 9.28 -13.35 10.94
C PHE A 82 10.70 -13.54 11.51
N ASP A 83 11.42 -14.63 11.24
CA ASP A 83 12.61 -15.03 12.01
C ASP A 83 13.96 -14.55 11.43
N THR A 84 14.02 -14.05 10.18
CA THR A 84 15.31 -13.78 9.51
C THR A 84 15.68 -12.30 9.35
N MET A 85 14.76 -11.34 9.52
CA MET A 85 15.06 -9.92 9.30
C MET A 85 15.65 -9.22 10.54
N GLU A 86 16.76 -9.72 11.07
CA GLU A 86 17.67 -8.88 11.85
C GLU A 86 18.47 -7.98 10.89
N GLY A 87 17.95 -6.77 10.68
CA GLY A 87 18.68 -5.70 10.05
C GLY A 87 18.50 -5.60 8.54
N THR A 88 17.32 -5.16 8.10
CA THR A 88 17.15 -4.67 6.73
C THR A 88 17.94 -3.37 6.55
N GLU A 89 19.02 -3.50 5.81
CA GLU A 89 19.78 -2.49 5.10
C GLU A 89 19.03 -1.18 4.79
N ARG A 90 19.37 -0.16 5.59
CA ARG A 90 19.34 1.29 5.28
C ARG A 90 18.08 1.83 4.58
N GLY A 91 17.06 2.13 5.39
CA GLY A 91 16.23 3.33 5.15
C GLY A 91 14.72 3.17 5.29
N VAL A 92 14.20 1.93 5.34
CA VAL A 92 12.76 1.69 5.47
C VAL A 92 12.41 1.39 6.93
N PRO A 93 11.53 2.16 7.59
CA PRO A 93 11.10 1.92 8.96
C PRO A 93 10.08 0.78 9.00
N LEU A 94 10.56 -0.46 8.86
CA LEU A 94 9.75 -1.66 9.00
C LEU A 94 9.36 -1.83 10.49
N PRO A 95 8.10 -2.20 10.81
CA PRO A 95 7.70 -2.54 12.18
C PRO A 95 8.40 -3.81 12.65
N SER A 96 8.51 -4.00 13.96
CA SER A 96 8.93 -5.30 14.50
C SER A 96 7.87 -6.36 14.25
N ALA A 97 8.28 -7.64 14.28
CA ALA A 97 7.38 -8.78 14.09
C ALA A 97 6.20 -8.77 15.06
N GLU A 98 6.45 -8.47 16.35
CA GLU A 98 5.41 -8.40 17.39
C GLU A 98 4.41 -7.25 17.13
N GLU A 99 4.91 -6.08 16.71
CA GLU A 99 4.06 -4.94 16.36
C GLU A 99 3.18 -5.25 15.15
N TYR A 100 3.74 -5.91 14.13
CA TYR A 100 2.98 -6.27 12.94
C TYR A 100 1.95 -7.36 13.22
N ALA A 101 2.28 -8.38 14.03
CA ALA A 101 1.32 -9.40 14.46
C ALA A 101 0.16 -8.80 15.26
N ALA A 102 0.44 -7.86 16.16
CA ALA A 102 -0.60 -7.13 16.90
C ALA A 102 -1.49 -6.27 15.97
N LEU A 103 -0.92 -5.69 14.91
CA LEU A 103 -1.67 -4.97 13.89
C LEU A 103 -2.57 -5.92 13.09
N LYS A 104 -2.09 -7.09 12.68
CA LYS A 104 -2.94 -8.09 12.01
C LYS A 104 -4.15 -8.47 12.85
N ASP A 105 -3.95 -8.75 14.15
CA ASP A 105 -5.03 -9.06 15.10
C ASP A 105 -6.02 -7.89 15.24
N GLN A 106 -5.51 -6.67 15.38
CA GLN A 106 -6.35 -5.46 15.48
C GLN A 106 -7.24 -5.24 14.25
N TYR A 107 -6.74 -5.54 13.05
CA TYR A 107 -7.45 -5.32 11.79
C TYR A 107 -8.15 -6.58 11.26
N GLY A 108 -8.01 -7.72 11.94
CA GLY A 108 -8.64 -8.99 11.56
C GLY A 108 -8.09 -9.60 10.26
N VAL A 109 -6.81 -9.34 9.96
CA VAL A 109 -6.09 -9.92 8.81
C VAL A 109 -5.60 -11.32 9.22
N ALA A 110 -5.99 -12.33 8.45
CA ALA A 110 -5.88 -13.76 8.80
C ALA A 110 -4.68 -14.46 8.15
#